data_AF-A0A349QYV5-F1
#
_entry.id   AF-A0A349QYV5-F1
#
_cell.length_a   1.000
_cell.length_b   1.000
_cell.length_c   1.000
_cell.angle_alpha   90.00
_cell.angle_beta   90.00
_cell.angle_gamma   90.00
#
_symmetry.space_group_name_H-M   'P 1'
#
loop_
_entity.id
_entity.type
_entity.pdbx_description
1 polymer ?
#
loop_
_entity_poly.entity_id
_entity_poly.type
_entity_poly.pdbx_seq_one_letter_code
_entity_poly.pdbx_strand_id
1 'polypeptide(L)'
;MAVKGKTNNPNGRPKGVPNKVTTDLRGGIDAFLKNKWNEVYEIWDRLDDKDKILFMDKMMKYAIPTLQSTTIDAKIESNTKLEKLNAAQLNTLIDQILEEDENT
;
A
#
# COMPACT_ATOMS: atom_id res chain seq x y z
N MET A 1 29.14 -1.63 37.70
CA MET A 1 27.74 -1.40 38.12
C MET A 1 27.05 -0.57 37.04
N ALA A 2 25.89 -1.02 36.53
CA ALA A 2 25.16 -0.26 35.51
C ALA A 2 24.49 0.99 36.13
N VAL A 3 24.66 2.16 35.51
CA VAL A 3 24.10 3.43 36.00
C VAL A 3 22.59 3.45 35.74
N LYS A 4 21.81 3.70 36.79
CA LYS A 4 20.34 3.81 36.70
C LYS A 4 19.96 4.90 35.68
N GLY A 5 19.19 4.54 34.66
CA GLY A 5 18.73 5.46 33.60
C GLY A 5 19.50 5.38 32.28
N LYS A 6 20.58 4.58 32.16
CA LYS A 6 21.20 4.27 30.87
C LYS A 6 20.74 2.90 30.37
N THR A 7 19.95 2.89 29.28
CA THR A 7 19.71 1.66 28.51
C THR A 7 21.03 1.23 27.87
N ASN A 8 21.42 -0.05 28.03
CA ASN A 8 22.63 -0.66 27.45
C ASN A 8 22.64 -0.73 25.90
N ASN A 9 21.70 -0.05 25.23
CA ASN A 9 21.60 0.03 23.78
C ASN A 9 21.65 1.51 23.34
N PRO A 10 22.85 2.08 23.18
CA PRO A 10 23.03 3.48 22.78
C PRO A 10 22.48 3.82 21.39
N ASN A 11 22.31 2.82 20.51
CA ASN A 11 21.78 2.99 19.16
C ASN A 11 20.24 2.80 19.08
N GLY A 12 19.60 2.48 20.21
CA GLY A 12 18.16 2.24 20.27
C GLY A 12 17.71 1.03 19.42
N ARG A 13 16.39 0.84 19.31
CA ARG A 13 15.83 -0.15 18.39
C ARG A 13 16.07 0.33 16.95
N PRO A 14 16.55 -0.52 16.02
CA PRO A 14 16.79 -0.09 14.64
C PRO A 14 15.49 0.43 14.01
N LYS A 15 15.56 1.56 13.31
CA LYS A 15 14.42 2.13 12.59
C LYS A 15 13.94 1.14 11.53
N GLY A 16 12.63 0.89 11.50
CA GLY A 16 12.02 -0.02 10.52
C GLY A 16 11.81 -1.46 10.98
N VAL A 17 12.25 -1.86 12.19
CA VAL A 17 11.97 -3.21 12.70
C VAL A 17 10.49 -3.30 13.11
N PRO A 18 9.65 -4.09 12.41
CA PRO A 18 8.22 -4.22 12.71
C PRO A 18 8.00 -4.70 14.14
N ASN A 19 6.92 -4.25 14.78
CA ASN A 19 6.70 -4.52 16.20
C ASN A 19 6.67 -6.04 16.46
N LYS A 20 7.42 -6.54 17.45
CA LYS A 20 7.57 -7.99 17.67
C LYS A 20 6.21 -8.67 17.84
N VAL A 21 5.34 -8.04 18.62
CA VAL A 21 3.94 -8.49 18.86
C VAL A 21 3.13 -8.59 17.56
N THR A 22 3.32 -7.68 16.61
CA THR A 22 2.58 -7.71 15.33
C THR A 22 3.07 -8.82 14.39
N THR A 23 4.36 -9.15 14.46
CA THR A 23 4.95 -10.27 13.72
C THR A 23 4.46 -11.61 14.28
N ASP A 24 4.47 -11.74 15.60
CA ASP A 24 4.05 -12.97 16.30
C ASP A 24 2.57 -13.26 16.07
N LEU A 25 1.70 -12.24 16.12
CA LEU A 25 0.27 -12.41 15.87
C LEU A 25 -0.02 -12.80 14.41
N ARG A 26 0.62 -12.14 13.43
CA ARG A 26 0.44 -12.49 12.01
C ARG A 26 0.88 -13.92 11.73
N GLY A 27 2.03 -14.33 12.25
CA GLY A 27 2.50 -15.71 12.15
C GLY A 27 1.54 -16.72 12.79
N GLY A 28 0.95 -16.37 13.95
CA GLY A 28 -0.07 -17.18 14.60
C GLY A 28 -1.34 -17.34 13.77
N ILE A 29 -1.84 -16.24 13.18
CA ILE A 29 -3.01 -16.27 12.28
C ILE A 29 -2.71 -17.11 11.04
N ASP A 30 -1.54 -16.94 10.41
CA ASP A 30 -1.14 -17.69 9.22
C ASP A 30 -1.05 -19.20 9.52
N ALA A 31 -0.47 -19.57 10.67
CA ALA A 31 -0.36 -20.96 11.10
C ALA A 31 -1.75 -21.58 11.36
N PHE A 32 -2.64 -20.83 12.02
CA PHE A 32 -4.01 -21.26 12.27
C PHE A 32 -4.78 -21.48 10.97
N LEU A 33 -4.74 -20.51 10.05
CA LEU A 33 -5.43 -20.62 8.75
C LEU A 33 -4.92 -21.80 7.94
N LYS A 34 -3.60 -22.04 7.90
CA LYS A 34 -3.02 -23.20 7.22
C LYS A 34 -3.46 -24.52 7.83
N ASN A 35 -3.49 -24.61 9.16
CA ASN A 35 -3.92 -25.81 9.87
C ASN A 35 -5.39 -26.13 9.58
N LYS A 36 -6.25 -25.11 9.63
CA LYS A 36 -7.70 -25.24 9.42
C LYS A 36 -8.14 -25.29 7.96
N TRP A 37 -7.23 -25.03 7.02
CA TRP A 37 -7.54 -25.06 5.60
C TRP A 37 -8.13 -26.40 5.13
N ASN A 38 -7.61 -27.52 5.67
CA ASN A 38 -8.11 -28.84 5.31
C ASN A 38 -9.57 -29.08 5.77
N GLU A 39 -9.99 -28.45 6.86
CA GLU A 39 -11.37 -28.56 7.38
C GLU A 39 -12.37 -27.79 6.50
N VAL A 40 -11.90 -26.87 5.66
CA VAL A 40 -12.77 -26.09 4.74
C VAL A 40 -13.51 -27.01 3.78
N TYR A 41 -12.89 -28.11 3.32
CA TYR A 41 -13.55 -29.09 2.45
C TYR A 41 -14.74 -29.77 3.14
N GLU A 42 -14.59 -30.13 4.42
CA GLU A 42 -15.69 -30.74 5.18
C GLU A 42 -16.80 -29.75 5.55
N ILE A 43 -16.46 -28.47 5.68
CA ILE A 43 -17.42 -27.38 5.90
C ILE A 43 -18.18 -27.10 4.61
N TRP A 44 -17.51 -27.16 3.46
CA TRP A 44 -18.10 -26.91 2.15
C TRP A 44 -19.32 -27.79 1.89
N ASP A 45 -19.23 -29.08 2.18
CA ASP A 45 -20.35 -30.01 1.96
C ASP A 45 -21.55 -29.72 2.87
N ARG A 46 -21.28 -29.15 4.06
CA ARG A 46 -22.29 -28.78 5.07
C ARG A 46 -22.88 -27.38 4.87
N LEU A 47 -22.35 -26.61 3.93
CA LEU A 47 -22.71 -25.23 3.72
C LEU A 47 -23.97 -25.08 2.85
N ASP A 48 -24.80 -24.10 3.15
CA ASP A 48 -25.98 -23.77 2.33
C ASP A 48 -25.57 -23.27 0.95
N ASP A 49 -26.42 -23.51 -0.06
CA ASP A 49 -26.11 -23.20 -1.46
C ASP A 49 -25.78 -21.71 -1.69
N LYS A 50 -26.43 -20.80 -0.95
CA LYS A 50 -26.14 -19.36 -1.01
C LYS A 50 -24.73 -19.04 -0.50
N ASP A 51 -24.34 -19.67 0.59
CA ASP A 51 -23.05 -19.44 1.24
C ASP A 51 -21.91 -20.05 0.43
N LYS A 52 -22.16 -21.18 -0.25
CA LYS A 52 -21.25 -21.76 -1.24
C LYS A 52 -20.94 -20.76 -2.36
N ILE A 53 -21.98 -20.17 -2.95
CA ILE A 53 -21.82 -19.16 -4.02
C ILE A 53 -21.05 -17.94 -3.50
N LEU A 54 -21.35 -17.46 -2.30
CA LEU A 54 -20.66 -16.31 -1.71
C LEU A 54 -19.19 -16.59 -1.40
N PHE A 55 -18.87 -17.78 -0.90
CA PHE A 55 -17.49 -18.19 -0.65
C PHE A 55 -16.71 -18.26 -1.97
N MET A 56 -17.31 -18.81 -3.03
CA MET A 56 -16.69 -18.86 -4.36
C MET A 56 -16.47 -17.45 -4.95
N ASP A 57 -17.43 -16.52 -4.82
CA ASP A 57 -17.24 -15.12 -5.22
C ASP A 57 -16.04 -14.47 -4.53
N LYS A 58 -15.91 -14.69 -3.22
CA LYS A 58 -14.77 -14.19 -2.45
C LYS A 58 -13.44 -14.79 -2.89
N MET A 59 -13.40 -16.08 -3.23
CA MET A 59 -12.19 -16.76 -3.70
C MET A 59 -11.81 -16.34 -5.13
N MET A 60 -12.78 -16.14 -6.02
CA MET A 60 -12.54 -15.71 -7.40
C MET A 60 -11.74 -14.41 -7.49
N LYS A 61 -11.93 -13.48 -6.55
CA LYS A 61 -11.18 -12.20 -6.46
C LYS A 61 -9.68 -12.38 -6.29
N TYR A 62 -9.24 -13.54 -5.77
CA TYR A 62 -7.83 -13.85 -5.56
C TYR A 62 -7.27 -14.83 -6.60
N ALA A 63 -8.12 -15.63 -7.24
CA ALA A 63 -7.72 -16.58 -8.27
C ALA A 63 -7.66 -15.96 -9.67
N ILE A 64 -8.55 -15.01 -9.96
CA ILE A 64 -8.66 -14.36 -11.26
C ILE A 64 -8.09 -12.93 -11.12
N PRO A 65 -7.15 -12.51 -11.97
CA PRO A 65 -6.75 -11.12 -12.07
C PRO A 65 -7.97 -10.28 -12.43
N THR A 66 -8.49 -9.53 -11.46
CA THR A 66 -9.52 -8.52 -11.74
C THR A 66 -8.81 -7.24 -12.15
N LEU A 67 -9.38 -6.49 -13.09
CA LEU A 67 -8.93 -5.12 -13.32
C LEU A 67 -9.10 -4.40 -11.99
N GLN A 68 -7.97 -4.09 -11.33
CA GLN A 68 -7.96 -3.19 -10.21
C GLN A 68 -8.58 -1.91 -10.74
N SER A 69 -9.73 -1.51 -10.18
CA SER A 69 -10.21 -0.15 -10.38
C SER A 69 -9.09 0.72 -9.83
N THR A 70 -8.28 1.29 -10.71
CA THR A 70 -7.41 2.39 -10.32
C THR A 70 -8.37 3.42 -9.79
N THR A 71 -8.46 3.56 -8.47
CA THR A 71 -8.75 4.87 -7.93
C THR A 71 -7.71 5.73 -8.61
N ILE A 72 -8.17 6.58 -9.50
CA ILE A 72 -7.37 7.70 -9.96
C ILE A 72 -7.21 8.53 -8.69
N ASP A 73 -6.31 8.11 -7.80
CA ASP A 73 -5.54 9.02 -7.00
C ASP A 73 -4.71 9.76 -8.05
N ALA A 74 -5.36 10.70 -8.73
CA ALA A 74 -4.69 11.73 -9.48
C ALA A 74 -3.85 12.51 -8.47
N LYS A 75 -2.69 11.94 -8.11
CA LYS A 75 -1.47 12.72 -8.27
C LYS A 75 -1.45 13.08 -9.74
N ILE A 76 -2.04 14.23 -10.00
CA ILE A 76 -1.89 15.07 -11.18
C ILE A 76 -0.39 15.05 -11.53
N GLU A 77 0.04 14.09 -12.34
CA GLU A 77 1.39 14.07 -12.92
C GLU A 77 1.55 15.19 -13.97
N SER A 78 0.50 15.99 -14.21
CA SER A 78 0.55 17.18 -15.06
C SER A 78 1.34 18.35 -14.47
N ASN A 79 1.68 18.36 -13.18
CA ASN A 79 2.48 19.45 -12.59
C ASN A 79 3.99 19.15 -12.47
N THR A 80 4.44 17.94 -12.80
CA THR A 80 5.83 17.53 -12.50
C THR A 80 6.90 18.20 -13.36
N LYS A 81 6.55 18.80 -14.51
CA LYS A 81 7.52 19.55 -15.34
C LYS A 81 7.68 20.99 -14.86
N LEU A 82 6.58 21.68 -14.55
CA LEU A 82 6.64 23.07 -14.07
C LEU A 82 7.27 23.16 -12.67
N GLU A 83 6.98 22.20 -11.78
CA GLU A 83 7.56 22.13 -10.43
C GLU A 83 9.08 21.87 -10.41
N LYS A 84 9.66 21.39 -11.53
CA LYS A 84 11.10 21.12 -11.66
C LYS A 84 11.89 22.28 -12.28
N LEU A 85 11.21 23.33 -12.75
CA LEU A 85 11.87 24.50 -13.32
C LEU A 85 12.26 25.48 -12.22
N ASN A 86 13.41 26.11 -12.37
CA ASN A 86 13.81 27.20 -11.49
C ASN A 86 13.10 28.52 -11.87
N ALA A 87 13.12 29.51 -10.99
CA ALA A 87 12.43 30.79 -11.20
C ALA A 87 12.89 31.51 -12.48
N ALA A 88 14.16 31.38 -12.88
CA ALA A 88 14.66 31.98 -14.10
C ALA A 88 14.06 31.35 -15.36
N GLN A 89 13.95 30.01 -15.38
CA GLN A 89 13.33 29.26 -16.47
C GLN A 89 11.83 29.54 -16.58
N LEU A 90 11.15 29.73 -15.45
CA LEU A 90 9.74 30.14 -15.44
C LEU A 90 9.55 31.54 -16.02
N ASN A 91 10.41 32.50 -15.66
CA ASN A 91 10.35 33.85 -16.21
C ASN A 91 10.58 33.86 -17.73
N THR A 92 11.56 33.10 -18.23
CA THR A 92 11.77 32.99 -19.69
C THR A 92 10.56 32.44 -20.43
N LEU A 93 9.85 31.47 -19.86
CA LEU A 93 8.61 30.95 -20.46
C LEU A 93 7.48 31.98 -20.44
N ILE A 94 7.38 32.77 -19.37
CA ILE A 94 6.40 33.86 -19.25
C ILE A 94 6.68 34.94 -20.31
N ASP A 95 7.94 35.34 -20.46
CA ASP A 95 8.35 36.35 -21.45
C ASP A 95 8.05 35.88 -22.87
N GLN A 96 8.30 34.61 -23.19
CA GLN A 96 8.01 34.02 -24.50
C GLN A 96 6.51 34.00 -24.84
N ILE A 97 5.64 33.73 -23.86
CA ILE A 97 4.19 33.73 -24.05
C ILE A 97 3.68 35.17 -24.28
N LEU A 98 4.20 36.14 -23.51
CA LEU A 98 3.82 37.54 -23.66
C LEU A 98 4.26 38.11 -25.03
N GLU A 99 5.43 37.72 -25.53
CA GLU A 99 5.91 38.12 -26.86
C GLU A 99 5.14 37.46 -28.02
N GLU A 100 4.59 36.26 -27.82
CA GLU A 100 3.71 35.60 -28.81
C GLU A 100 2.34 36.30 -28.89
N ASP A 101 1.76 36.70 -27.76
CA ASP A 101 0.47 37.40 -27.72
C ASP A 101 0.55 38.84 -28.27
N GLU A 102 1.72 39.50 -28.20
CA GLU A 102 1.93 40.85 -28.79
C GLU A 102 2.13 40.84 -30.32
N ASN A 103 2.41 39.69 -30.94
CA ASN A 103 2.61 39.55 -32.39
C ASN A 103 1.39 39.00 -33.15
N THR A 104 0.22 38.94 -32.50
CA THR A 104 -1.09 38.62 -33.10
C THR A 104 -2.08 39.78 -32.95
#